data_AF-A0A417L0T9-F1
#
_entry.id   AF-A0A417L0T9-F1
#
_cell.length_a   1.000
_cell.length_b   1.000
_cell.length_c   1.000
_cell.angle_alpha   90.00
_cell.angle_beta   90.00
_cell.angle_gamma   90.00
#
_symmetry.space_group_name_H-M   'P 1'
#
loop_
_entity.id
_entity.type
_entity.pdbx_description
1 polymer ?
#
loop_
_entity_poly.entity_id
_entity_poly.type
_entity_poly.pdbx_seq_one_letter_code
_entity_poly.pdbx_strand_id
1 'polypeptide(L)'
;MARPLKKGLEYFPLDTAMLSDRKIQRLSHRYGCKGICTYLTILCEIYGERGYYIPYSNDFCFDIAFTLGLEEAEVKEIVLYCVAVRLFDSELLECRQVLSSAGIQRRFREICKRSVAVIDPDLEIPDDSVYGGIHAAKTADNGTETPVIVTETPVSAAITPTNGNGNKKKTTTQHGKSNEAQFSNDNGEAARREELLRMAKEATRGC
;
A
#
# COMPACT_ATOMS: atom_id res chain seq x y z
N MET A 1 -26.36 -22.08 -14.53
CA MET A 1 -25.29 -21.34 -15.25
C MET A 1 -24.16 -21.12 -14.27
N ALA A 2 -22.99 -21.76 -14.46
CA ALA A 2 -21.91 -21.72 -13.46
C ALA A 2 -20.85 -20.66 -13.82
N ARG A 3 -20.46 -19.81 -12.86
CA ARG A 3 -19.23 -18.99 -12.93
C ARG A 3 -18.05 -19.88 -12.50
N PRO A 4 -17.14 -20.29 -13.39
CA PRO A 4 -16.02 -21.16 -13.05
C PRO A 4 -14.91 -20.41 -12.27
N LEU A 5 -14.17 -21.15 -11.44
CA LEU A 5 -13.34 -20.68 -10.33
C LEU A 5 -12.27 -19.62 -10.68
N LYS A 6 -12.15 -18.59 -9.81
CA LYS A 6 -10.97 -17.72 -9.72
C LYS A 6 -9.85 -18.46 -9.01
N LYS A 7 -8.67 -18.50 -9.62
CA LYS A 7 -7.44 -19.12 -9.05
C LYS A 7 -6.52 -18.10 -8.34
N GLY A 8 -6.89 -16.82 -8.29
CA GLY A 8 -6.04 -15.72 -7.78
C GLY A 8 -6.79 -14.37 -7.67
N LEU A 9 -6.06 -13.37 -7.18
CA LEU A 9 -6.56 -12.22 -6.40
C LEU A 9 -7.66 -11.37 -7.07
N GLU A 10 -8.69 -11.04 -6.27
CA GLU A 10 -9.74 -10.04 -6.55
C GLU A 10 -9.43 -8.66 -5.94
N TYR A 11 -8.35 -8.51 -5.17
CA TYR A 11 -7.74 -7.23 -4.77
C TYR A 11 -6.27 -7.43 -4.37
N PHE A 12 -5.44 -6.41 -4.63
CA PHE A 12 -4.05 -6.11 -4.20
C PHE A 12 -3.48 -5.18 -5.29
N PRO A 13 -3.39 -3.87 -5.03
CA PRO A 13 -2.05 -3.33 -4.77
C PRO A 13 -2.05 -2.43 -3.52
N LEU A 14 -1.25 -2.84 -2.55
CA LEU A 14 -0.93 -2.07 -1.35
C LEU A 14 0.49 -1.53 -1.50
N ASP A 15 0.72 -0.30 -1.07
CA ASP A 15 2.06 0.28 -1.10
C ASP A 15 3.03 -0.54 -0.25
N THR A 16 4.10 -1.04 -0.87
CA THR A 16 5.17 -1.76 -0.17
C THR A 16 5.86 -0.92 0.91
N ALA A 17 5.82 0.41 0.78
CA ALA A 17 6.36 1.34 1.76
C ALA A 17 5.36 1.71 2.86
N MET A 18 4.09 1.24 2.82
CA MET A 18 3.05 1.62 3.79
C MET A 18 3.52 1.41 5.24
N LEU A 19 4.08 0.25 5.56
CA LEU A 19 4.53 -0.06 6.93
C LEU A 19 5.81 0.70 7.33
N SER A 20 6.51 1.28 6.35
CA SER A 20 7.67 2.16 6.58
C SER A 20 7.27 3.63 6.75
N ASP A 21 6.02 4.00 6.45
CA ASP A 21 5.53 5.35 6.69
C ASP A 21 5.57 5.65 8.19
N ARG A 22 6.23 6.76 8.56
CA ARG A 22 6.39 7.18 9.96
C ARG A 22 5.05 7.37 10.68
N LYS A 23 3.98 7.76 9.98
CA LYS A 23 2.63 7.91 10.55
C LYS A 23 2.04 6.55 10.88
N ILE A 24 2.23 5.56 10.01
CA ILE A 24 1.81 4.16 10.23
C ILE A 24 2.63 3.53 11.35
N GLN A 25 3.94 3.79 11.42
CA GLN A 25 4.79 3.33 12.53
C GLN A 25 4.34 3.93 13.87
N ARG A 26 3.96 5.22 13.91
CA ARG A 26 3.40 5.86 15.11
C ARG A 26 2.06 5.27 15.52
N LEU A 27 1.24 4.88 14.56
CA LEU A 27 -0.04 4.18 14.79
C LEU A 27 0.19 2.79 15.36
N SER A 28 1.07 2.01 14.72
CA SER A 28 1.45 0.68 15.17
C SER A 28 2.11 0.69 16.55
N HIS A 29 2.96 1.68 16.85
CA HIS A 29 3.59 1.80 18.16
C HIS A 29 2.57 2.02 19.28
N ARG A 30 1.50 2.78 19.03
CA ARG A 30 0.48 3.10 20.04
C ARG A 30 -0.59 2.02 20.19
N TYR A 31 -1.09 1.46 19.08
CA TYR A 31 -2.25 0.55 19.08
C TYR A 31 -1.94 -0.85 18.54
N GLY A 32 -0.67 -1.14 18.25
CA GLY A 32 -0.23 -2.44 17.72
C GLY A 32 -0.92 -2.81 16.40
N CYS A 33 -1.28 -4.08 16.29
CA CYS A 33 -2.01 -4.60 15.12
C CYS A 33 -3.41 -3.99 15.00
N LYS A 34 -4.07 -3.64 16.11
CA LYS A 34 -5.42 -3.05 16.07
C LYS A 34 -5.43 -1.77 15.26
N GLY A 35 -4.48 -0.86 15.53
CA GLY A 35 -4.35 0.39 14.78
C GLY A 35 -4.13 0.17 13.28
N ILE A 36 -3.24 -0.76 12.91
CA ILE A 36 -2.99 -1.10 11.50
C ILE A 36 -4.27 -1.68 10.86
N CYS A 37 -4.94 -2.62 11.51
CA CYS A 37 -6.16 -3.24 11.01
C CYS A 37 -7.27 -2.21 10.84
N THR A 38 -7.51 -1.34 11.83
CA THR A 38 -8.50 -0.26 11.73
C THR A 38 -8.21 0.66 10.54
N TYR A 39 -6.96 1.09 10.37
CA TYR A 39 -6.61 1.94 9.22
C TYR A 39 -6.83 1.22 7.88
N LEU A 40 -6.44 -0.05 7.77
CA LEU A 40 -6.65 -0.84 6.56
C LEU A 40 -8.14 -1.07 6.28
N THR A 41 -8.96 -1.37 7.28
CA THR A 41 -10.41 -1.52 7.11
C THR A 41 -11.03 -0.23 6.61
N ILE A 42 -10.67 0.92 7.19
CA ILE A 42 -11.17 2.22 6.73
C ILE A 42 -10.73 2.50 5.29
N LEU A 43 -9.49 2.16 4.91
CA LEU A 43 -9.06 2.25 3.52
C LEU A 43 -9.90 1.37 2.58
N CYS A 44 -10.23 0.14 2.99
CA CYS A 44 -11.09 -0.74 2.22
C CYS A 44 -12.48 -0.13 2.01
N GLU A 45 -13.09 0.44 3.05
CA GLU A 45 -14.39 1.11 2.94
C GLU A 45 -14.32 2.35 2.02
N ILE A 46 -13.29 3.18 2.18
CA ILE A 46 -13.08 4.35 1.32
C ILE A 46 -12.96 3.94 -0.15
N TYR A 47 -12.09 2.98 -0.48
CA TYR A 47 -11.86 2.57 -1.86
C TYR A 47 -12.98 1.69 -2.42
N GLY A 48 -13.71 0.97 -1.56
CA GLY A 48 -14.79 0.06 -1.93
C GLY A 48 -16.10 0.78 -2.27
N GLU A 49 -16.41 1.88 -1.57
CA GLU A 49 -17.63 2.64 -1.83
C GLU A 49 -17.43 3.78 -2.84
N ARG A 50 -16.84 4.89 -2.38
CA ARG A 50 -16.79 6.16 -3.13
C ARG A 50 -15.43 6.40 -3.78
N GLY A 51 -14.43 5.64 -3.40
CA GLY A 51 -13.10 5.63 -3.98
C GLY A 51 -12.10 6.58 -3.32
N TYR A 52 -12.55 7.69 -2.73
CA TYR A 52 -11.63 8.74 -2.25
C TYR A 52 -11.99 9.37 -0.90
N TYR A 53 -13.17 9.08 -0.35
CA TYR A 53 -13.57 9.46 1.00
C TYR A 53 -14.64 8.51 1.53
N ILE A 54 -14.92 8.60 2.83
CA ILE A 54 -16.09 7.97 3.45
C ILE A 54 -16.75 8.93 4.45
N PRO A 55 -18.08 8.99 4.55
CA PRO A 55 -18.76 9.72 5.62
C PRO A 55 -18.41 9.15 7.00
N TYR A 56 -18.05 10.03 7.93
CA TYR A 56 -17.87 9.70 9.34
C TYR A 56 -19.20 9.93 10.07
N SER A 57 -20.16 9.04 9.84
CA SER A 57 -21.47 9.07 10.49
C SER A 57 -21.39 8.55 11.95
N ASN A 58 -22.50 8.69 12.70
CA ASN A 58 -22.58 8.16 14.07
C ASN A 58 -22.35 6.64 14.12
N ASP A 59 -22.80 5.91 13.10
CA ASP A 59 -22.70 4.44 13.04
C ASP A 59 -21.34 3.96 12.48
N PHE A 60 -20.51 4.86 11.94
CA PHE A 60 -19.24 4.49 11.30
C PHE A 60 -18.31 3.73 12.26
N CYS A 61 -18.17 4.22 13.50
CA CYS A 61 -17.32 3.55 14.48
C CYS A 61 -17.88 2.17 14.85
N PHE A 62 -19.20 2.03 14.90
CA PHE A 62 -19.86 0.75 15.16
C PHE A 62 -19.57 -0.26 14.05
N ASP A 63 -19.68 0.13 12.77
CA ASP A 63 -19.44 -0.77 11.64
C ASP A 63 -18.00 -1.31 11.60
N ILE A 64 -17.03 -0.42 11.86
CA ILE A 64 -15.61 -0.79 11.92
C ILE A 64 -15.34 -1.65 13.17
N ALA A 65 -15.93 -1.32 14.31
CA ALA A 65 -15.80 -2.09 15.55
C ALA A 65 -16.37 -3.50 15.39
N PHE A 66 -17.55 -3.62 14.77
CA PHE A 66 -18.19 -4.89 14.44
C PHE A 66 -17.31 -5.74 13.52
N THR A 67 -16.73 -5.12 12.49
CA THR A 67 -15.86 -5.81 11.52
C THR A 67 -14.58 -6.36 12.16
N LEU A 68 -14.01 -5.63 13.12
CA LEU A 68 -12.72 -5.97 13.74
C LEU A 68 -12.85 -6.68 15.10
N GLY A 69 -14.06 -6.80 15.64
CA GLY A 69 -14.29 -7.32 16.99
C GLY A 69 -13.67 -6.44 18.08
N LEU A 70 -13.73 -5.11 17.90
CA LEU A 70 -13.21 -4.12 18.84
C LEU A 70 -14.35 -3.39 19.55
N GLU A 71 -14.01 -2.63 20.59
CA GLU A 71 -14.96 -1.69 21.20
C GLU A 71 -15.09 -0.43 20.34
N GLU A 72 -16.30 0.11 20.22
CA GLU A 72 -16.58 1.33 19.46
C GLU A 72 -15.75 2.53 19.95
N ALA A 73 -15.59 2.65 21.27
CA ALA A 73 -14.75 3.67 21.88
C ALA A 73 -13.27 3.54 21.46
N GLU A 74 -12.74 2.31 21.40
CA GLU A 74 -11.37 2.04 20.97
C GLU A 74 -11.18 2.42 19.49
N VAL A 75 -12.14 2.08 18.63
CA VAL A 75 -12.11 2.47 17.21
C VAL A 75 -12.12 4.00 17.07
N LYS A 76 -12.99 4.69 17.82
CA LYS A 76 -13.07 6.15 17.81
C LYS A 76 -11.74 6.78 18.21
N GLU A 77 -11.08 6.28 19.26
CA GLU A 77 -9.76 6.76 19.67
C GLU A 77 -8.70 6.55 18.58
N ILE A 78 -8.71 5.39 17.92
CA ILE A 78 -7.79 5.10 16.82
C ILE A 78 -8.02 6.04 15.63
N VAL A 79 -9.28 6.29 15.24
CA VAL A 79 -9.61 7.23 14.16
C VAL A 79 -9.13 8.64 14.48
N LEU A 80 -9.41 9.14 15.68
CA LEU A 80 -8.97 10.46 16.12
C LEU A 80 -7.44 10.56 16.15
N TYR A 81 -6.75 9.49 16.54
CA TYR A 81 -5.30 9.45 16.46
C TYR A 81 -4.78 9.46 15.01
N CYS A 82 -5.43 8.74 14.09
CA CYS A 82 -5.12 8.80 12.66
C CYS A 82 -5.21 10.23 12.10
N VAL A 83 -6.21 11.00 12.54
CA VAL A 83 -6.33 12.44 12.21
C VAL A 83 -5.16 13.23 12.83
N ALA A 84 -4.86 13.01 14.11
CA ALA A 84 -3.77 13.69 14.81
C ALA A 84 -2.38 13.44 14.18
N VAL A 85 -2.13 12.24 13.63
CA VAL A 85 -0.89 11.92 12.90
C VAL A 85 -0.95 12.24 11.41
N ARG A 86 -2.03 12.87 10.93
CA ARG A 86 -2.27 13.26 9.54
C ARG A 86 -2.31 12.09 8.55
N LEU A 87 -2.86 10.95 8.98
CA LEU A 87 -3.30 9.88 8.07
C LEU A 87 -4.65 10.21 7.43
N PHE A 88 -5.48 10.95 8.18
CA PHE A 88 -6.68 11.62 7.69
C PHE A 88 -6.54 13.14 7.86
N ASP A 89 -7.23 13.87 7.00
CA ASP A 89 -7.29 15.32 7.05
C ASP A 89 -8.25 15.77 8.15
N SER A 90 -7.80 16.70 9.00
CA SER A 90 -8.57 17.21 10.12
C SER A 90 -9.70 18.13 9.68
N GLU A 91 -9.48 18.96 8.68
CA GLU A 91 -10.49 19.92 8.22
C GLU A 91 -11.67 19.20 7.56
N LEU A 92 -11.40 18.15 6.78
CA LEU A 92 -12.47 17.33 6.22
C LEU A 92 -13.29 16.59 7.29
N LEU A 93 -12.66 16.11 8.36
CA LEU A 93 -13.41 15.51 9.46
C LEU A 93 -14.25 16.55 10.18
N GLU A 94 -13.66 17.69 10.56
CA GLU A 94 -14.32 18.71 11.37
C GLU A 94 -15.43 19.44 10.60
N CYS A 95 -15.15 19.89 9.37
CA CYS A 95 -16.06 20.73 8.59
C CYS A 95 -17.05 19.93 7.74
N ARG A 96 -16.68 18.72 7.30
CA ARG A 96 -17.48 17.92 6.36
C ARG A 96 -17.95 16.58 6.93
N GLN A 97 -17.48 16.19 8.11
CA GLN A 97 -17.76 14.87 8.70
C GLN A 97 -17.41 13.73 7.73
N VAL A 98 -16.24 13.81 7.10
CA VAL A 98 -15.73 12.75 6.21
C VAL A 98 -14.28 12.42 6.53
N LEU A 99 -13.88 11.16 6.27
CA LEU A 99 -12.48 10.73 6.32
C LEU A 99 -11.91 10.65 4.91
N SER A 100 -10.85 11.41 4.67
CA SER A 100 -10.03 11.36 3.45
C SER A 100 -8.63 11.93 3.76
N SER A 101 -7.71 11.84 2.81
CA SER A 101 -6.41 12.53 2.87
C SER A 101 -5.83 12.73 1.48
N ALA A 102 -4.87 13.65 1.34
CA ALA A 102 -4.19 13.89 0.07
C ALA A 102 -3.60 12.60 -0.54
N GLY A 103 -3.03 11.73 0.29
CA GLY A 103 -2.47 10.45 -0.17
C GLY A 103 -3.54 9.45 -0.64
N ILE A 104 -4.73 9.47 -0.04
CA ILE A 104 -5.88 8.65 -0.51
C ILE A 104 -6.36 9.18 -1.85
N GLN A 105 -6.61 10.49 -1.95
CA GLN A 105 -7.10 11.11 -3.19
C GLN A 105 -6.09 10.98 -4.33
N ARG A 106 -4.77 11.13 -4.06
CA ARG A 106 -3.73 10.93 -5.07
C ARG A 106 -3.75 9.50 -5.63
N ARG A 107 -3.80 8.49 -4.76
CA ARG A 107 -3.90 7.09 -5.18
C ARG A 107 -5.19 6.81 -5.95
N PHE A 108 -6.31 7.38 -5.52
CA PHE A 108 -7.57 7.28 -6.26
C PHE A 108 -7.46 7.87 -7.66
N ARG A 109 -6.92 9.10 -7.79
CA ARG A 109 -6.67 9.72 -9.11
C ARG A 109 -5.78 8.82 -9.97
N GLU A 110 -4.72 8.25 -9.40
CA GLU A 110 -3.82 7.33 -10.12
C GLU A 110 -4.53 6.08 -10.65
N ILE A 111 -5.39 5.47 -9.85
CA ILE A 111 -6.22 4.32 -10.25
C ILE A 111 -7.22 4.74 -11.34
N CYS A 112 -7.82 5.92 -11.19
CA CYS A 112 -8.83 6.46 -12.09
C CYS A 112 -8.27 7.20 -13.33
N LYS A 113 -6.95 7.25 -13.56
CA LYS A 113 -6.34 7.87 -14.76
C LYS A 113 -6.91 7.38 -16.10
N ARG A 114 -7.62 6.25 -16.11
CA ARG A 114 -8.27 5.64 -17.28
C ARG A 114 -9.80 5.71 -17.25
N SER A 115 -10.41 6.33 -16.23
CA SER A 115 -11.86 6.49 -16.05
C SER A 115 -12.26 7.97 -15.89
N VAL A 116 -13.56 8.28 -16.08
CA VAL A 116 -14.12 9.65 -15.97
C VAL A 116 -14.39 10.06 -14.52
N ALA A 117 -13.87 9.33 -13.53
CA ALA A 117 -14.14 9.62 -12.13
C ALA A 117 -13.41 10.91 -11.71
N VAL A 118 -14.18 11.93 -11.33
CA VAL A 118 -13.69 13.22 -10.85
C VAL A 118 -13.98 13.30 -9.35
N ILE A 119 -13.01 13.80 -8.58
CA ILE A 119 -13.17 14.09 -7.16
C ILE A 119 -14.08 15.32 -7.01
N ASP A 120 -14.99 15.28 -6.05
CA ASP A 120 -15.82 16.43 -5.72
C ASP A 120 -14.94 17.64 -5.32
N PRO A 121 -15.07 18.80 -6.00
CA PRO A 121 -14.28 20.00 -5.69
C PRO A 121 -14.37 20.45 -4.22
N ASP A 122 -15.50 20.19 -3.55
CA ASP A 122 -15.70 20.59 -2.15
C ASP A 122 -14.95 19.71 -1.14
N LEU A 123 -14.45 18.55 -1.59
CA LEU A 123 -13.70 17.56 -0.81
C LEU A 123 -12.24 17.44 -1.26
N GLU A 124 -11.87 18.12 -2.34
CA GLU A 124 -10.54 18.02 -2.92
C GLU A 124 -9.49 18.65 -2.01
N ILE A 125 -8.46 17.87 -1.69
CA ILE A 125 -7.27 18.36 -0.99
C ILE A 125 -6.25 18.75 -2.06
N PRO A 126 -5.81 20.03 -2.11
CA PRO A 126 -4.76 20.48 -3.02
C PRO A 126 -3.50 19.64 -2.86
N ASP A 127 -2.82 19.36 -3.97
CA ASP A 127 -1.59 18.57 -3.98
C ASP A 127 -0.39 19.42 -3.53
N ASP A 128 -0.43 19.94 -2.30
CA ASP A 128 0.67 20.70 -1.72
C ASP A 128 1.74 19.73 -1.23
N SER A 129 2.81 19.63 -2.02
CA SER A 129 4.02 18.83 -1.78
C SER A 129 4.81 19.13 -0.47
N VAL A 130 4.22 19.78 0.54
CA VAL A 130 4.96 20.40 1.66
C VAL A 130 4.92 19.61 2.98
N TYR A 131 4.44 18.36 3.01
CA TYR A 131 4.66 17.48 4.16
C TYR A 131 5.50 16.24 3.79
N GLY A 132 6.79 16.48 3.50
CA GLY A 132 7.86 15.50 3.65
C GLY A 132 8.82 15.38 2.48
N GLY A 133 9.95 16.10 2.51
CA GLY A 133 11.14 15.77 1.72
C GLY A 133 11.86 16.97 1.10
N ILE A 134 13.02 17.29 1.69
CA ILE A 134 14.17 18.08 1.19
C ILE A 134 14.01 18.67 -0.23
N HIS A 135 13.94 19.99 -0.32
CA HIS A 135 14.08 20.73 -1.57
C HIS A 135 15.47 20.48 -2.18
N ALA A 136 15.51 19.78 -3.32
CA ALA A 136 16.59 19.99 -4.27
C ALA A 136 16.36 21.37 -4.89
N ALA A 137 17.23 22.32 -4.56
CA ALA A 137 17.22 23.67 -5.13
C ALA A 137 17.30 23.57 -6.67
N LYS A 138 16.24 24.00 -7.35
CA LYS A 138 16.33 24.39 -8.75
C LYS A 138 16.79 25.84 -8.78
N THR A 139 18.06 26.04 -9.10
CA THR A 139 18.60 27.34 -9.45
C THR A 139 17.86 27.84 -10.69
N ALA A 140 17.30 29.05 -10.60
CA ALA A 140 16.75 29.78 -11.72
C ALA A 140 17.90 30.24 -12.62
N ASP A 141 17.87 29.83 -13.89
CA ASP A 141 18.68 30.40 -14.95
C ASP A 141 17.82 31.45 -15.67
N ASN A 142 18.19 32.73 -15.54
CA ASN A 142 17.67 33.82 -16.36
C ASN A 142 18.87 34.45 -17.06
N GLY A 143 18.74 34.55 -18.38
CA GLY A 143 19.86 34.65 -19.32
C GLY A 143 20.56 35.99 -19.38
N THR A 144 21.67 36.02 -20.12
CA THR A 144 22.06 37.16 -20.96
C THR A 144 22.96 36.66 -22.08
N GLU A 145 22.55 36.92 -23.32
CA GLU A 145 23.32 36.67 -24.55
C GLU A 145 24.46 37.70 -24.68
N THR A 146 25.67 37.28 -25.05
CA THR A 146 26.56 38.04 -25.97
C THR A 146 27.68 37.13 -26.53
N PRO A 147 28.18 37.35 -27.77
CA PRO A 147 28.66 36.27 -28.63
C PRO A 147 30.18 36.25 -28.92
N VAL A 148 30.55 35.21 -29.69
CA VAL A 148 31.75 35.04 -30.57
C VAL A 148 33.06 34.60 -29.88
N ILE A 149 33.61 33.44 -30.27
CA ILE A 149 34.75 33.29 -31.21
C ILE A 149 35.17 31.81 -31.25
N VAL A 150 35.38 31.35 -32.48
CA VAL A 150 35.80 30.02 -32.94
C VAL A 150 37.27 29.74 -32.62
N THR A 151 37.58 28.52 -32.18
CA THR A 151 38.82 27.81 -32.54
C THR A 151 38.59 26.30 -32.50
N GLU A 152 39.11 25.62 -33.51
CA GLU A 152 38.84 24.22 -33.89
C GLU A 152 39.84 23.19 -33.29
N THR A 153 39.47 21.91 -33.47
CA THR A 153 40.34 20.73 -33.76
C THR A 153 40.93 19.94 -32.56
N PRO A 154 41.13 18.58 -32.63
CA PRO A 154 40.35 17.50 -33.27
C PRO A 154 40.06 16.25 -32.38
N VAL A 155 39.09 15.48 -32.90
CA VAL A 155 38.79 14.03 -32.89
C VAL A 155 39.91 13.05 -32.49
N SER A 156 39.53 11.98 -31.76
CA SER A 156 40.06 10.64 -32.03
C SER A 156 38.97 9.56 -31.87
N ALA A 157 38.89 8.67 -32.86
CA ALA A 157 37.87 7.64 -33.09
C ALA A 157 38.34 6.24 -32.68
N ALA A 158 37.39 5.33 -32.41
CA ALA A 158 37.47 3.86 -32.60
C ALA A 158 36.09 3.24 -32.29
N ILE A 159 35.16 3.16 -33.26
CA ILE A 159 34.85 2.04 -34.18
C ILE A 159 34.26 0.78 -33.48
N THR A 160 32.96 0.59 -33.70
CA THR A 160 32.14 -0.63 -33.53
C THR A 160 32.47 -1.71 -34.57
N PRO A 161 32.03 -2.97 -34.37
CA PRO A 161 31.03 -3.55 -35.31
C PRO A 161 29.90 -4.31 -34.56
N THR A 162 28.60 -4.09 -34.82
CA THR A 162 27.70 -4.74 -35.85
C THR A 162 27.87 -6.26 -35.93
N ASN A 163 26.87 -7.16 -35.96
CA ASN A 163 25.46 -7.26 -36.40
C ASN A 163 24.90 -8.55 -35.68
N GLY A 164 23.63 -8.94 -35.59
CA GLY A 164 22.39 -8.68 -36.31
C GLY A 164 21.56 -9.99 -36.38
N ASN A 165 20.22 -9.88 -36.43
CA ASN A 165 19.18 -10.92 -36.68
C ASN A 165 18.97 -12.01 -35.61
N GLY A 166 17.76 -12.40 -35.17
CA GLY A 166 16.41 -12.23 -35.72
C GLY A 166 15.77 -13.61 -35.93
N ASN A 167 14.74 -13.99 -35.16
CA ASN A 167 13.48 -14.60 -35.65
C ASN A 167 12.57 -15.22 -34.57
N LYS A 168 11.27 -15.03 -34.81
CA LYS A 168 10.12 -15.70 -34.19
C LYS A 168 10.10 -17.20 -34.49
N LYS A 169 9.61 -18.03 -33.56
CA LYS A 169 8.71 -19.15 -33.88
C LYS A 169 7.89 -19.63 -32.68
N LYS A 170 6.57 -19.73 -32.93
CA LYS A 170 5.58 -20.55 -32.21
C LYS A 170 5.92 -22.03 -32.35
N THR A 171 5.66 -22.81 -31.29
CA THR A 171 5.19 -24.20 -31.44
C THR A 171 4.43 -24.65 -30.20
N THR A 172 3.40 -25.46 -30.46
CA THR A 172 2.34 -25.93 -29.57
C THR A 172 2.63 -27.35 -29.07
N THR A 173 2.02 -27.69 -27.93
CA THR A 173 1.58 -29.04 -27.50
C THR A 173 2.68 -30.04 -27.08
N GLN A 174 2.62 -30.52 -25.83
CA GLN A 174 2.22 -31.91 -25.56
C GLN A 174 1.94 -32.20 -24.08
N HIS A 175 1.04 -33.16 -23.92
CA HIS A 175 0.31 -33.61 -22.75
C HIS A 175 1.13 -34.72 -22.07
N GLY A 176 1.39 -34.60 -20.77
CA GLY A 176 2.09 -35.61 -19.97
C GLY A 176 1.38 -35.83 -18.63
N LYS A 177 0.89 -37.06 -18.43
CA LYS A 177 0.26 -37.56 -17.19
C LYS A 177 1.31 -37.82 -16.09
N SER A 178 0.75 -38.00 -14.88
CA SER A 178 1.26 -38.74 -13.70
C SER A 178 2.34 -38.09 -12.83
N ASN A 179 1.96 -37.69 -11.60
CA ASN A 179 2.20 -38.49 -10.39
C ASN A 179 1.59 -37.80 -9.15
N GLU A 180 0.74 -38.52 -8.42
CA GLU A 180 0.32 -38.16 -7.07
C GLU A 180 1.52 -38.30 -6.13
N ALA A 181 1.98 -37.19 -5.56
CA ALA A 181 2.88 -37.20 -4.42
C ALA A 181 2.07 -36.80 -3.18
N GLN A 182 1.77 -37.79 -2.33
CA GLN A 182 1.26 -37.56 -0.98
C GLN A 182 2.33 -36.82 -0.18
N PHE A 183 2.10 -35.53 0.10
CA PHE A 183 2.89 -34.80 1.07
C PHE A 183 2.34 -35.08 2.47
N SER A 184 3.20 -35.62 3.35
CA SER A 184 2.96 -35.75 4.78
C SER A 184 2.80 -34.35 5.38
N ASN A 185 1.60 -34.01 5.83
CA ASN A 185 1.34 -32.81 6.63
C ASN A 185 1.66 -33.13 8.09
N ASP A 186 2.94 -33.19 8.43
CA ASP A 186 3.36 -32.98 9.82
C ASP A 186 4.37 -31.84 9.84
N ASN A 187 3.87 -30.62 10.08
CA ASN A 187 4.66 -29.38 10.16
C ASN A 187 5.50 -29.29 11.45
N GLY A 188 5.97 -30.43 11.96
CA GLY A 188 6.68 -30.54 13.24
C GLY A 188 5.79 -30.12 14.42
N GLU A 189 4.48 -30.27 14.29
CA GLU A 189 3.53 -29.92 15.34
C GLU A 189 3.58 -30.96 16.46
N ALA A 190 3.74 -32.24 16.09
CA ALA A 190 3.96 -33.33 17.03
C ALA A 190 5.26 -33.13 17.85
N ALA A 191 6.36 -32.75 17.19
CA ALA A 191 7.64 -32.51 17.85
C ALA A 191 7.58 -31.33 18.85
N ARG A 192 6.90 -30.22 18.47
CA ARG A 192 6.70 -29.07 19.36
C ARG A 192 5.82 -29.41 20.56
N ARG A 193 4.81 -30.27 20.37
CA ARG A 193 3.94 -30.73 21.45
C ARG A 193 4.67 -31.65 22.43
N GLU A 194 5.54 -32.53 21.94
CA GLU A 194 6.38 -33.37 22.80
C GLU A 194 7.38 -32.55 23.62
N GLU A 195 7.98 -31.52 23.03
CA GLU A 195 8.92 -30.64 23.74
C GLU A 195 8.23 -29.83 24.86
N LEU A 196 7.02 -29.30 24.61
CA LEU A 196 6.21 -28.65 25.64
C LEU A 196 5.83 -29.59 26.78
N LEU A 197 5.47 -30.84 26.47
CA LEU A 197 5.16 -31.85 27.49
C LEU A 197 6.40 -32.23 28.32
N ARG A 198 7.58 -32.26 27.71
CA ARG A 198 8.85 -32.49 28.43
C ARG A 198 9.13 -31.34 29.39
N MET A 199 9.03 -30.09 28.94
CA MET A 199 9.24 -28.89 29.77
C MET A 199 8.25 -28.83 30.94
N ALA A 200 6.97 -29.16 30.72
CA ALA A 200 5.96 -29.19 31.77
C ALA A 200 6.25 -30.26 32.84
N LYS A 201 6.73 -31.45 32.45
CA LYS A 201 7.11 -32.50 33.40
C LYS A 201 8.37 -32.18 34.18
N GLU A 202 9.29 -31.42 33.61
CA GLU A 202 10.51 -30.99 34.29
C GLU A 202 10.21 -29.90 35.33
N ALA A 203 9.30 -28.97 35.01
CA ALA A 203 8.85 -27.93 35.92
C ALA A 203 8.10 -28.46 37.16
N THR A 204 7.39 -29.59 37.04
CA THR A 204 6.66 -30.21 38.17
C THR A 204 7.51 -31.15 39.01
N ARG A 205 8.74 -31.46 38.60
CA ARG A 205 9.64 -32.40 39.30
C ARG A 205 10.46 -31.74 40.41
N GLY A 206 10.34 -30.43 40.57
CA GLY A 206 11.03 -29.61 41.59
C GLY A 206 10.15 -29.09 42.73
N CYS A 207 8.92 -29.59 42.88
CA CYS A 207 8.04 -29.35 44.04
C CYS A 207 7.86 -30.64 44.85
#